data_AF-A0A6P1DUG1-F1
#
_entry.id   AF-A0A6P1DUG1-F1
#
_cell.length_a   1.000
_cell.length_b   1.000
_cell.length_c   1.000
_cell.angle_alpha   90.00
_cell.angle_beta   90.00
_cell.angle_gamma   90.00
#
_symmetry.space_group_name_H-M   'P 1'
#
loop_
_entity.id
_entity.type
_entity.pdbx_description
1 polymer ?
#
loop_
_entity_poly.entity_id
_entity_poly.type
_entity_poly.pdbx_seq_one_letter_code
_entity_poly.pdbx_strand_id
1 'polypeptide(L)'
;MSSSSTKPGNQPKPKKNPWEAIGLFGGSALLVLVALFIAAQYVKPAPPRQVSIATGAEDGGYYRYAEQYRRILARHGITLEVMATSGSLENLELLLDEDAPVDLAFVQGGVATAEQRQALSGLGSMFYEPVWLLAPIDTQDSRLSALQGERIGVGPANSGTGFLATRMLAQSGITEDNAGLRWGAIEKLAEQLRTGDLKLLFMVASTDSPMLRAFVADPGIRIRTLAEAPAYARIDRSLTNLALPAGALDLAKQLPETDLDLIAATANLVARPEIHPALVDLLIEAAVEVHGQGGLLAAPDTFPTPQHSDFPMNSDAKRHYKDGAPFLQRYLPFWAATWIDRTKVMLLPLLALLFPLFKILPPLYAWRIRRRILRWYVELRQIDLKLETGSRDTAELEALAERLERIEYEAAQVEVPLSYSDQLYDLRLHVQLLQRRLRRLTTPLETQENLSWDV
;
A
#
# COMPACT_ATOMS: atom_id res chain seq x y z
N MET A 1 -69.05 -30.44 -39.13
CA MET A 1 -69.58 -30.06 -37.80
C MET A 1 -68.44 -30.17 -36.81
N SER A 2 -68.12 -29.04 -36.19
CA SER A 2 -66.99 -28.82 -35.29
C SER A 2 -67.40 -29.16 -33.86
N SER A 3 -66.60 -29.97 -33.14
CA SER A 3 -66.72 -30.11 -31.68
C SER A 3 -65.45 -29.56 -31.03
N SER A 4 -65.63 -28.40 -30.41
CA SER A 4 -64.62 -27.56 -29.76
C SER A 4 -63.96 -28.24 -28.56
N SER A 5 -62.62 -28.29 -28.54
CA SER A 5 -61.82 -28.57 -27.35
C SER A 5 -61.77 -27.33 -26.44
N THR A 6 -62.26 -27.43 -25.21
CA THR A 6 -62.07 -26.40 -24.18
C THR A 6 -60.85 -26.74 -23.32
N LYS A 7 -59.79 -25.95 -23.46
CA LYS A 7 -58.60 -25.97 -22.57
C LYS A 7 -59.00 -25.51 -21.15
N PRO A 8 -58.42 -26.10 -20.08
CA PRO A 8 -58.63 -25.59 -18.72
C PRO A 8 -57.94 -24.24 -18.54
N GLY A 9 -58.67 -23.32 -17.92
CA GLY A 9 -58.28 -21.92 -17.71
C GLY A 9 -57.04 -21.76 -16.83
N ASN A 10 -56.16 -20.88 -17.29
CA ASN A 10 -54.94 -20.45 -16.62
C ASN A 10 -55.29 -19.57 -15.41
N GLN A 11 -55.29 -20.11 -14.19
CA GLN A 11 -55.52 -19.31 -12.98
C GLN A 11 -54.24 -18.54 -12.55
N PRO A 12 -54.36 -17.29 -12.06
CA PRO A 12 -53.21 -16.43 -11.80
C PRO A 12 -52.42 -16.92 -10.57
N LYS A 13 -51.11 -17.12 -10.76
CA LYS A 13 -50.15 -17.40 -9.67
C LYS A 13 -50.24 -16.29 -8.61
N PRO A 14 -50.20 -16.63 -7.30
CA PRO A 14 -50.27 -15.63 -6.23
C PRO A 14 -49.10 -14.63 -6.35
N LYS A 15 -49.44 -13.34 -6.45
CA LYS A 15 -48.45 -12.24 -6.50
C LYS A 15 -47.60 -12.27 -5.23
N LYS A 16 -46.30 -12.54 -5.39
CA LYS A 16 -45.30 -12.41 -4.32
C LYS A 16 -45.25 -10.94 -3.90
N ASN A 17 -45.40 -10.65 -2.61
CA ASN A 17 -45.23 -9.29 -2.09
C ASN A 17 -43.72 -9.01 -1.93
N PRO A 18 -43.10 -8.17 -2.78
CA PRO A 18 -41.65 -7.93 -2.72
C PRO A 18 -41.23 -7.19 -1.44
N TRP A 19 -42.16 -6.49 -0.79
CA TRP A 19 -41.93 -5.66 0.39
C TRP A 19 -41.59 -6.45 1.67
N GLU A 20 -42.04 -7.70 1.81
CA GLU A 20 -41.67 -8.56 2.96
C GLU A 20 -40.21 -9.02 2.89
N ALA A 21 -39.67 -9.23 1.68
CA ALA A 21 -38.26 -9.56 1.49
C ALA A 21 -37.37 -8.32 1.69
N ILE A 22 -37.84 -7.15 1.26
CA ILE A 22 -37.13 -5.87 1.42
C ILE A 22 -37.04 -5.47 2.90
N GLY A 23 -38.08 -5.68 3.72
CA GLY A 23 -38.04 -5.35 5.15
C GLY A 23 -37.05 -6.21 5.95
N LEU A 24 -36.91 -7.50 5.60
CA LEU A 24 -36.07 -8.44 6.35
C LEU A 24 -34.60 -8.43 5.88
N PHE A 25 -34.36 -8.30 4.57
CA PHE A 25 -33.00 -8.27 4.01
C PHE A 25 -32.47 -6.85 3.83
N GLY A 26 -33.33 -5.83 3.74
CA GLY A 26 -32.94 -4.44 3.54
C GLY A 26 -32.23 -3.83 4.74
N GLY A 27 -32.64 -4.15 5.97
CA GLY A 27 -31.93 -3.70 7.18
C GLY A 27 -30.52 -4.28 7.29
N SER A 28 -30.36 -5.58 7.03
CA SER A 28 -29.04 -6.23 6.98
C SER A 28 -28.19 -5.70 5.83
N ALA A 29 -28.76 -5.53 4.62
CA ALA A 29 -28.04 -4.98 3.47
C ALA A 29 -27.60 -3.54 3.70
N LEU A 30 -28.42 -2.72 4.38
CA LEU A 30 -28.05 -1.37 4.77
C LEU A 30 -26.88 -1.38 5.76
N LEU A 31 -26.88 -2.29 6.75
CA LEU A 31 -25.75 -2.47 7.65
C LEU A 31 -24.48 -2.93 6.92
N VAL A 32 -24.59 -3.78 5.89
CA VAL A 32 -23.45 -4.11 5.00
C VAL A 32 -22.89 -2.85 4.37
N LEU A 33 -23.77 -2.07 3.73
CA LEU A 33 -23.36 -0.91 2.95
C LEU A 33 -22.73 0.13 3.87
N VAL A 34 -23.27 0.33 5.08
CA VAL A 34 -22.68 1.21 6.09
C VAL A 34 -21.33 0.68 6.56
N ALA A 35 -21.21 -0.61 6.86
CA ALA A 35 -19.95 -1.19 7.32
C ALA A 35 -18.85 -1.19 6.22
N LEU A 36 -19.21 -1.49 4.97
CA LEU A 36 -18.32 -1.37 3.81
C LEU A 36 -17.96 0.09 3.53
N PHE A 37 -18.90 1.02 3.66
CA PHE A 37 -18.65 2.44 3.49
C PHE A 37 -17.67 2.95 4.53
N ILE A 38 -17.88 2.62 5.81
CA ILE A 38 -16.96 2.96 6.91
C ILE A 38 -15.60 2.32 6.66
N ALA A 39 -15.53 1.02 6.35
CA ALA A 39 -14.27 0.33 6.08
C ALA A 39 -13.52 0.93 4.87
N ALA A 40 -14.24 1.32 3.81
CA ALA A 40 -13.67 1.99 2.65
C ALA A 40 -13.03 3.34 2.98
N GLN A 41 -13.53 4.07 3.99
CA GLN A 41 -12.89 5.31 4.46
C GLN A 41 -11.50 5.07 5.08
N TYR A 42 -11.22 3.87 5.57
CA TYR A 42 -9.94 3.53 6.20
C TYR A 42 -8.98 2.76 5.29
N VAL A 43 -9.40 2.39 4.06
CA VAL A 43 -8.52 1.75 3.08
C VAL A 43 -7.77 2.82 2.30
N LYS A 44 -6.45 2.92 2.52
CA LYS A 44 -5.58 3.84 1.76
C LYS A 44 -5.70 3.56 0.25
N PRO A 45 -5.81 4.60 -0.61
CA PRO A 45 -5.91 4.45 -2.06
C PRO A 45 -4.70 3.70 -2.62
N ALA A 46 -4.83 3.11 -3.82
CA ALA A 46 -3.75 2.38 -4.50
C ALA A 46 -2.42 3.15 -4.46
N PRO A 47 -1.26 2.49 -4.22
CA PRO A 47 -0.02 3.25 -4.30
C PRO A 47 0.07 3.81 -5.72
N PRO A 48 0.50 5.06 -5.89
CA PRO A 48 0.62 5.62 -7.21
C PRO A 48 1.64 4.79 -7.99
N ARG A 49 1.38 4.59 -9.28
CA ARG A 49 2.25 3.82 -10.18
C ARG A 49 3.43 4.63 -10.71
N GLN A 50 3.45 5.92 -10.40
CA GLN A 50 4.44 6.88 -10.83
C GLN A 50 4.82 7.70 -9.61
N VAL A 51 6.11 7.98 -9.49
CA VAL A 51 6.67 8.83 -8.46
C VAL A 51 7.85 9.56 -9.07
N SER A 52 8.08 10.82 -8.71
CA SER A 52 9.20 11.61 -9.23
C SER A 52 10.24 11.90 -8.15
N ILE A 53 11.52 11.98 -8.57
CA ILE A 53 12.65 12.31 -7.69
C ILE A 53 13.51 13.40 -8.29
N ALA A 54 13.68 14.50 -7.55
CA ALA A 54 14.64 15.56 -7.85
C ALA A 54 16.03 15.19 -7.34
N THR A 55 17.06 15.46 -8.15
CA THR A 55 18.41 14.91 -7.93
C THR A 55 19.49 15.99 -8.00
N GLY A 56 20.30 16.01 -9.03
CA GLY A 56 21.33 16.99 -9.29
C GLY A 56 21.67 16.92 -10.76
N ALA A 57 22.88 17.35 -11.12
CA ALA A 57 23.36 17.21 -12.49
C ALA A 57 23.36 15.74 -12.94
N GLU A 58 23.17 15.48 -14.23
CA GLU A 58 23.06 14.13 -14.80
C GLU A 58 24.32 13.27 -14.60
N ASP A 59 25.48 13.92 -14.50
CA ASP A 59 26.77 13.31 -14.21
C ASP A 59 27.05 13.16 -12.70
N GLY A 60 26.14 13.65 -11.85
CA GLY A 60 26.24 13.66 -10.40
C GLY A 60 25.84 12.34 -9.73
N GLY A 61 26.25 12.19 -8.46
CA GLY A 61 25.95 11.01 -7.65
C GLY A 61 24.44 10.79 -7.46
N TYR A 62 23.68 11.86 -7.19
CA TYR A 62 22.23 11.79 -6.94
C TYR A 62 21.48 11.21 -8.14
N TYR A 63 21.76 11.71 -9.35
CA TYR A 63 21.14 11.23 -10.57
C TYR A 63 21.44 9.75 -10.81
N ARG A 64 22.70 9.34 -10.66
CA ARG A 64 23.12 7.94 -10.82
C ARG A 64 22.49 6.99 -9.81
N TYR A 65 22.33 7.40 -8.55
CA TYR A 65 21.63 6.58 -7.54
C TYR A 65 20.13 6.52 -7.80
N ALA A 66 19.50 7.63 -8.21
CA ALA A 66 18.10 7.63 -8.61
C ALA A 66 17.83 6.71 -9.82
N GLU A 67 18.76 6.63 -10.78
CA GLU A 67 18.67 5.67 -11.89
C GLU A 67 18.77 4.20 -11.45
N GLN A 68 19.46 3.92 -10.34
CA GLN A 68 19.43 2.59 -9.71
C GLN A 68 18.07 2.33 -9.07
N TYR A 69 17.53 3.33 -8.34
CA TYR A 69 16.20 3.23 -7.72
C TYR A 69 15.13 3.01 -8.78
N ARG A 70 15.21 3.70 -9.92
CA ARG A 70 14.28 3.55 -11.05
C ARG A 70 14.23 2.12 -11.56
N ARG A 71 15.40 1.46 -11.69
CA ARG A 71 15.49 0.06 -12.11
C ARG A 71 14.93 -0.90 -11.07
N ILE A 72 15.10 -0.63 -9.79
CA ILE A 72 14.58 -1.46 -8.69
C ILE A 72 13.06 -1.31 -8.60
N LEU A 73 12.54 -0.08 -8.53
CA LEU A 73 11.11 0.22 -8.45
C LEU A 73 10.33 -0.34 -9.67
N ALA A 74 10.95 -0.33 -10.86
CA ALA A 74 10.34 -0.91 -12.06
C ALA A 74 10.03 -2.42 -11.91
N ARG A 75 10.81 -3.17 -11.10
CA ARG A 75 10.53 -4.59 -10.80
C ARG A 75 9.20 -4.78 -10.06
N HIS A 76 8.73 -3.73 -9.39
CA HIS A 76 7.47 -3.69 -8.64
C HIS A 76 6.34 -3.00 -9.42
N GLY A 77 6.57 -2.65 -10.69
CA GLY A 77 5.59 -1.97 -11.53
C GLY A 77 5.37 -0.50 -11.17
N ILE A 78 6.36 0.14 -10.54
CA ILE A 78 6.39 1.57 -10.22
C ILE A 78 7.38 2.27 -11.16
N THR A 79 6.94 3.32 -11.84
CA THR A 79 7.78 4.19 -12.66
C THR A 79 8.35 5.30 -11.78
N LEU A 80 9.68 5.39 -11.70
CA LEU A 80 10.36 6.54 -11.07
C LEU A 80 10.81 7.52 -12.15
N GLU A 81 10.31 8.75 -12.12
CA GLU A 81 10.78 9.84 -12.97
C GLU A 81 11.96 10.54 -12.31
N VAL A 82 13.14 10.47 -12.93
CA VAL A 82 14.36 11.08 -12.42
C VAL A 82 14.51 12.47 -13.03
N MET A 83 14.50 13.49 -12.19
CA MET A 83 14.62 14.88 -12.60
C MET A 83 16.03 15.40 -12.26
N ALA A 84 16.76 15.83 -13.29
CA ALA A 84 18.02 16.53 -13.12
C ALA A 84 17.75 17.97 -12.64
N THR A 85 18.56 18.42 -11.68
CA THR A 85 18.46 19.76 -11.06
C THR A 85 19.86 20.32 -10.80
N SER A 86 19.95 21.54 -10.28
CA SER A 86 21.19 22.14 -9.79
C SER A 86 21.65 21.59 -8.42
N GLY A 87 20.81 20.79 -7.75
CA GLY A 87 21.12 20.08 -6.50
C GLY A 87 20.20 20.46 -5.33
N SER A 88 20.72 20.30 -4.12
CA SER A 88 19.93 20.30 -2.87
C SER A 88 19.07 21.55 -2.62
N LEU A 89 19.50 22.75 -3.04
CA LEU A 89 18.72 23.98 -2.84
C LEU A 89 17.48 24.01 -3.74
N GLU A 90 17.65 23.77 -5.04
CA GLU A 90 16.53 23.65 -5.99
C GLU A 90 15.62 22.48 -5.62
N ASN A 91 16.19 21.36 -5.16
CA ASN A 91 15.40 20.22 -4.70
C ASN A 91 14.47 20.55 -3.53
N LEU A 92 14.96 21.37 -2.59
CA LEU A 92 14.13 21.84 -1.47
C LEU A 92 13.02 22.77 -1.95
N GLU A 93 13.33 23.69 -2.87
CA GLU A 93 12.34 24.57 -3.48
C GLU A 93 11.23 23.78 -4.18
N LEU A 94 11.62 22.79 -5.01
CA LEU A 94 10.69 21.91 -5.70
C LEU A 94 9.85 21.04 -4.75
N LEU A 95 10.43 20.55 -3.65
CA LEU A 95 9.68 19.77 -2.64
C LEU A 95 8.69 20.62 -1.84
N LEU A 96 8.94 21.92 -1.69
CA LEU A 96 8.09 22.84 -0.94
C LEU A 96 6.99 23.46 -1.81
N ASP A 97 7.19 23.55 -3.12
CA ASP A 97 6.18 24.00 -4.07
C ASP A 97 5.15 22.89 -4.31
N GLU A 98 3.91 23.05 -3.83
CA GLU A 98 2.83 22.06 -3.99
C GLU A 98 2.46 21.76 -5.45
N ASP A 99 2.72 22.70 -6.37
CA ASP A 99 2.40 22.55 -7.80
C ASP A 99 3.56 21.92 -8.60
N ALA A 100 4.75 21.81 -8.02
CA ALA A 100 5.90 21.20 -8.68
C ALA A 100 5.73 19.67 -8.78
N PRO A 101 6.05 19.06 -9.95
CA PRO A 101 5.86 17.63 -10.18
C PRO A 101 6.99 16.79 -9.54
N VAL A 102 7.25 16.99 -8.24
CA VAL A 102 8.31 16.35 -7.45
C VAL A 102 7.72 15.76 -6.16
N ASP A 103 7.85 14.45 -5.99
CA ASP A 103 7.43 13.73 -4.77
C ASP A 103 8.56 13.53 -3.76
N LEU A 104 9.77 13.34 -4.28
CA LEU A 104 10.99 12.95 -3.56
C LEU A 104 12.16 13.82 -3.98
N ALA A 105 13.15 13.97 -3.12
CA ALA A 105 14.45 14.45 -3.54
C ALA A 105 15.60 13.89 -2.70
N PHE A 106 16.79 13.87 -3.28
CA PHE A 106 18.02 13.79 -2.50
C PHE A 106 18.40 15.19 -2.01
N VAL A 107 18.67 15.33 -0.71
CA VAL A 107 19.02 16.61 -0.10
C VAL A 107 20.20 16.43 0.84
N GLN A 108 21.28 17.17 0.57
CA GLN A 108 22.47 17.19 1.40
C GLN A 108 22.14 17.68 2.82
N GLY A 109 22.73 17.04 3.82
CA GLY A 109 22.65 17.49 5.21
C GLY A 109 23.17 18.93 5.40
N GLY A 110 22.53 19.65 6.31
CA GLY A 110 22.90 20.98 6.75
C GLY A 110 22.35 22.14 5.92
N VAL A 111 21.81 21.88 4.72
CA VAL A 111 21.37 22.93 3.77
C VAL A 111 19.97 23.50 4.08
N ALA A 112 19.07 22.71 4.69
CA ALA A 112 17.69 23.11 4.93
C ALA A 112 17.53 23.97 6.20
N THR A 113 16.67 24.99 6.15
CA THR A 113 16.32 25.79 7.34
C THR A 113 15.47 25.00 8.34
N ALA A 114 15.25 25.53 9.54
CA ALA A 114 14.42 24.84 10.54
C ALA A 114 12.97 24.68 10.07
N GLU A 115 12.43 25.67 9.38
CA GLU A 115 11.07 25.71 8.85
C GLU A 115 10.92 24.71 7.71
N GLN A 116 11.86 24.70 6.75
CA GLN A 116 11.85 23.75 5.64
C GLN A 116 11.93 22.30 6.14
N ARG A 117 12.73 22.04 7.17
CA ARG A 117 12.82 20.70 7.77
C ARG A 117 11.50 20.26 8.37
N GLN A 118 10.75 21.14 9.01
CA GLN A 118 9.45 20.79 9.61
C GLN A 118 8.35 20.56 8.58
N ALA A 119 8.44 21.19 7.40
CA ALA A 119 7.48 21.03 6.31
C ALA A 119 7.65 19.72 5.52
N LEU A 120 8.81 19.05 5.64
CA LEU A 120 9.17 17.89 4.84
C LEU A 120 9.37 16.63 5.72
N SER A 121 9.36 15.47 5.08
CA SER A 121 9.52 14.17 5.75
C SER A 121 10.79 13.45 5.27
N GLY A 122 11.70 13.15 6.20
CA GLY A 122 12.88 12.35 5.90
C GLY A 122 12.57 10.85 5.86
N LEU A 123 13.13 10.13 4.87
CA LEU A 123 13.07 8.67 4.78
C LEU A 123 14.36 7.99 5.27
N GLY A 124 15.42 8.76 5.51
CA GLY A 124 16.72 8.31 6.00
C GLY A 124 17.89 9.00 5.32
N SER A 125 19.07 8.84 5.89
CA SER A 125 20.34 9.15 5.23
C SER A 125 20.77 7.94 4.39
N MET A 126 21.32 8.21 3.21
CA MET A 126 21.54 7.21 2.15
C MET A 126 23.02 6.93 1.89
N PHE A 127 23.88 7.95 1.99
CA PHE A 127 25.33 7.79 1.86
C PHE A 127 26.05 9.06 2.35
N TYR A 128 27.36 8.94 2.56
CA TYR A 128 28.23 10.08 2.86
C TYR A 128 28.58 10.87 1.60
N GLU A 129 28.61 12.19 1.77
CA GLU A 129 29.07 13.17 0.79
C GLU A 129 30.30 13.88 1.36
N PRO A 130 31.50 13.28 1.23
CA PRO A 130 32.74 13.87 1.73
C PRO A 130 33.06 15.17 1.00
N VAL A 131 33.61 16.10 1.77
CA VAL A 131 34.23 17.33 1.30
C VAL A 131 35.67 17.01 0.91
N TRP A 132 35.95 17.04 -0.38
CA TRP A 132 37.28 16.93 -0.93
C TRP A 132 37.92 18.32 -1.00
N LEU A 133 39.05 18.46 -0.32
CA LEU A 133 39.87 19.66 -0.35
C LEU A 133 41.01 19.43 -1.34
N LEU A 134 40.84 19.91 -2.58
CA LEU A 134 41.81 19.73 -3.65
C LEU A 134 42.80 20.89 -3.66
N ALA A 135 44.09 20.61 -3.73
CA ALA A 135 45.16 21.60 -3.74
C ALA A 135 46.22 21.26 -4.80
N PRO A 136 47.01 22.24 -5.28
CA PRO A 136 48.21 21.96 -6.08
C PRO A 136 49.16 21.02 -5.33
N ILE A 137 49.84 20.12 -6.04
CA ILE A 137 50.67 19.03 -5.48
C ILE A 137 51.69 19.49 -4.43
N ASP A 138 52.33 20.65 -4.61
CA ASP A 138 53.37 21.17 -3.70
C ASP A 138 52.80 21.96 -2.50
N THR A 139 51.49 21.96 -2.31
CA THR A 139 50.85 22.70 -1.22
C THR A 139 50.98 21.96 0.10
N GLN A 140 51.57 22.61 1.10
CA GLN A 140 51.58 22.12 2.48
C GLN A 140 50.19 22.20 3.10
N ASP A 141 49.84 21.18 3.89
CA ASP A 141 48.59 21.13 4.61
C ASP A 141 48.57 22.22 5.70
N SER A 142 47.47 22.96 5.77
CA SER A 142 47.28 24.05 6.73
C SER A 142 45.81 24.14 7.14
N ARG A 143 45.55 24.79 8.28
CA ARG A 143 44.19 25.06 8.75
C ARG A 143 43.45 25.92 7.74
N LEU A 144 42.12 25.78 7.65
CA LEU A 144 41.31 26.62 6.76
C LEU A 144 41.45 28.12 7.06
N SER A 145 41.64 28.50 8.33
CA SER A 145 41.90 29.90 8.73
C SER A 145 43.19 30.49 8.13
N ALA A 146 44.13 29.66 7.68
CA ALA A 146 45.37 30.12 7.04
C ALA A 146 45.18 30.53 5.57
N LEU A 147 43.97 30.36 5.01
CA LEU A 147 43.64 30.75 3.64
C LEU A 147 43.16 32.21 3.54
N GLN A 148 43.33 33.00 4.60
CA GLN A 148 43.04 34.43 4.55
C GLN A 148 43.91 35.11 3.49
N GLY A 149 43.29 35.90 2.61
CA GLY A 149 43.92 36.56 1.47
C GLY A 149 44.13 35.67 0.24
N GLU A 150 43.90 34.36 0.36
CA GLU A 150 44.10 33.42 -0.73
C GLU A 150 42.89 33.34 -1.68
N ARG A 151 43.10 32.73 -2.86
CA ARG A 151 42.03 32.46 -3.83
C ARG A 151 41.52 31.04 -3.66
N ILE A 152 40.22 30.89 -3.40
CA ILE A 152 39.61 29.62 -2.99
C ILE A 152 38.43 29.31 -3.90
N GLY A 153 38.46 28.16 -4.58
CA GLY A 153 37.33 27.65 -5.35
C GLY A 153 36.28 27.04 -4.42
N VAL A 154 35.07 27.57 -4.45
CA VAL A 154 33.95 27.13 -3.58
C VAL A 154 32.84 26.40 -4.34
N GLY A 155 33.00 26.23 -5.66
CA GLY A 155 32.02 25.58 -6.52
C GLY A 155 30.88 26.53 -6.96
N PRO A 156 29.79 25.99 -7.53
CA PRO A 156 28.66 26.82 -7.98
C PRO A 156 27.89 27.44 -6.80
N ALA A 157 27.46 28.69 -6.93
CA ALA A 157 26.81 29.44 -5.85
C ALA A 157 25.55 28.78 -5.27
N ASN A 158 24.72 28.19 -6.15
CA ASN A 158 23.45 27.56 -5.75
C ASN A 158 23.58 26.03 -5.54
N SER A 159 24.78 25.54 -5.22
CA SER A 159 25.02 24.10 -5.03
C SER A 159 25.28 23.74 -3.56
N GLY A 160 25.11 22.44 -3.23
CA GLY A 160 25.50 21.90 -1.92
C GLY A 160 26.98 22.09 -1.60
N THR A 161 27.85 22.08 -2.61
CA THR A 161 29.28 22.38 -2.46
C THR A 161 29.48 23.84 -2.06
N GLY A 162 28.86 24.79 -2.78
CA GLY A 162 28.95 26.22 -2.49
C GLY A 162 28.46 26.57 -1.08
N PHE A 163 27.31 26.00 -0.70
CA PHE A 163 26.77 26.17 0.65
C PHE A 163 27.70 25.64 1.73
N LEU A 164 28.18 24.39 1.59
CA LEU A 164 29.01 23.77 2.62
C LEU A 164 30.40 24.40 2.70
N ALA A 165 31.02 24.72 1.56
CA ALA A 165 32.31 25.39 1.51
C ALA A 165 32.29 26.74 2.22
N THR A 166 31.31 27.60 1.89
CA THR A 166 31.19 28.92 2.53
C THR A 166 30.86 28.83 4.01
N ARG A 167 30.00 27.90 4.43
CA ARG A 167 29.72 27.65 5.84
C ARG A 167 30.96 27.23 6.62
N MET A 168 31.75 26.30 6.07
CA MET A 168 32.99 25.84 6.70
C MET A 168 34.05 26.94 6.77
N LEU A 169 34.20 27.73 5.68
CA LEU A 169 35.11 28.87 5.63
C LEU A 169 34.71 29.95 6.64
N ALA A 170 33.42 30.29 6.74
CA ALA A 170 32.92 31.26 7.70
C ALA A 170 33.18 30.83 9.16
N GLN A 171 33.02 29.54 9.48
CA GLN A 171 33.38 28.98 10.80
C GLN A 171 34.89 29.08 11.10
N SER A 172 35.72 29.12 10.06
CA SER A 172 37.18 29.37 10.16
C SER A 172 37.56 30.85 10.06
N GLY A 173 36.59 31.78 10.03
CA GLY A 173 36.83 33.21 9.92
C GLY A 173 37.19 33.70 8.52
N ILE A 174 36.96 32.88 7.48
CA ILE A 174 37.19 33.24 6.08
C ILE A 174 35.85 33.65 5.44
N THR A 175 35.81 34.85 4.88
CA THR A 175 34.65 35.42 4.17
C THR A 175 35.09 36.02 2.85
N GLU A 176 34.14 36.47 2.03
CA GLU A 176 34.45 37.20 0.79
C GLU A 176 35.19 38.52 1.03
N ASP A 177 35.09 39.08 2.24
CA ASP A 177 35.78 40.32 2.61
C ASP A 177 37.29 40.14 2.81
N ASN A 178 37.72 38.92 3.13
CA ASN A 178 39.11 38.63 3.49
C ASN A 178 39.77 37.53 2.66
N ALA A 179 39.06 36.90 1.71
CA ALA A 179 39.60 35.93 0.77
C ALA A 179 38.93 36.05 -0.61
N GLY A 180 39.66 35.68 -1.67
CA GLY A 180 39.16 35.69 -3.03
C GLY A 180 38.35 34.45 -3.37
N LEU A 181 37.10 34.37 -2.91
CA LEU A 181 36.21 33.23 -3.22
C LEU A 181 35.87 33.21 -4.71
N ARG A 182 36.08 32.05 -5.36
CA ARG A 182 35.82 31.81 -6.78
C ARG A 182 34.67 30.83 -6.93
N TRP A 183 33.60 31.34 -7.53
CA TRP A 183 32.39 30.60 -7.81
C TRP A 183 32.37 30.12 -9.26
N GLY A 184 31.94 28.89 -9.50
CA GLY A 184 31.84 28.34 -10.86
C GLY A 184 31.80 26.83 -10.92
N ALA A 185 31.72 26.31 -12.14
CA ALA A 185 31.80 24.87 -12.42
C ALA A 185 33.13 24.30 -11.91
N ILE A 186 33.08 23.11 -11.30
CA ILE A 186 34.24 22.50 -10.64
C ILE A 186 35.37 22.23 -11.64
N GLU A 187 35.05 21.89 -12.88
CA GLU A 187 36.01 21.66 -13.97
C GLU A 187 36.81 22.93 -14.28
N LYS A 188 36.14 24.08 -14.39
CA LYS A 188 36.77 25.37 -14.65
C LYS A 188 37.62 25.83 -13.47
N LEU A 189 37.15 25.59 -12.24
CA LEU A 189 37.92 25.90 -11.05
C LEU A 189 39.15 24.97 -10.95
N ALA A 190 39.04 23.71 -11.36
CA ALA A 190 40.17 22.80 -11.38
C ALA A 190 41.26 23.20 -12.39
N GLU A 191 40.89 23.81 -13.53
CA GLU A 191 41.87 24.41 -14.44
C GLU A 191 42.68 25.52 -13.75
N GLN A 192 42.00 26.40 -12.99
CA GLN A 192 42.67 27.44 -12.20
C GLN A 192 43.49 26.88 -11.04
N LEU A 193 43.09 25.74 -10.47
CA LEU A 193 43.87 25.02 -9.47
C LEU A 193 45.19 24.52 -10.07
N ARG A 194 45.15 23.97 -11.29
CA ARG A 194 46.35 23.48 -11.99
C ARG A 194 47.34 24.58 -12.35
N THR A 195 46.86 25.77 -12.71
CA THR A 195 47.72 26.92 -13.03
C THR A 195 48.30 27.59 -11.78
N GLY A 196 47.89 27.18 -10.58
CA GLY A 196 48.26 27.83 -9.32
C GLY A 196 47.48 29.12 -9.05
N ASP A 197 46.45 29.42 -9.85
CA ASP A 197 45.56 30.56 -9.63
C ASP A 197 44.63 30.33 -8.44
N LEU A 198 44.31 29.08 -8.07
CA LEU A 198 43.64 28.75 -6.81
C LEU A 198 44.60 28.08 -5.84
N LYS A 199 44.46 28.43 -4.56
CA LYS A 199 45.17 27.76 -3.47
C LYS A 199 44.48 26.47 -3.02
N LEU A 200 43.16 26.46 -3.11
CA LEU A 200 42.31 25.34 -2.68
C LEU A 200 41.01 25.33 -3.50
N LEU A 201 40.49 24.14 -3.77
CA LEU A 201 39.18 23.90 -4.37
C LEU A 201 38.37 22.95 -3.49
N PHE A 202 37.17 23.37 -3.10
CA PHE A 202 36.18 22.51 -2.46
C PHE A 202 35.40 21.73 -3.52
N MET A 203 35.18 20.45 -3.24
CA MET A 203 34.27 19.60 -4.00
C MET A 203 33.52 18.68 -3.04
N VAL A 204 32.19 18.67 -3.09
CA VAL A 204 31.38 17.68 -2.36
C VAL A 204 30.91 16.62 -3.35
N ALA A 205 31.37 15.38 -3.18
CA ALA A 205 31.03 14.29 -4.08
C ALA A 205 31.22 12.92 -3.42
N SER A 206 30.45 11.90 -3.84
CA SER A 206 30.68 10.52 -3.39
C SER A 206 32.06 9.99 -3.84
N THR A 207 32.56 9.00 -3.12
CA THR A 207 33.86 8.36 -3.38
C THR A 207 33.95 7.65 -4.73
N ASP A 208 32.81 7.28 -5.32
CA ASP A 208 32.72 6.64 -6.62
C ASP A 208 32.46 7.64 -7.77
N SER A 209 32.49 8.94 -7.48
CA SER A 209 32.36 10.01 -8.48
C SER A 209 33.43 9.88 -9.58
N PRO A 210 33.03 9.88 -10.87
CA PRO A 210 33.98 9.96 -11.99
C PRO A 210 34.91 11.18 -11.91
N MET A 211 34.39 12.30 -11.42
CA MET A 211 35.14 13.55 -11.26
C MET A 211 36.26 13.41 -10.22
N LEU A 212 35.96 12.80 -9.07
CA LEU A 212 36.99 12.50 -8.06
C LEU A 212 38.08 11.60 -8.63
N ARG A 213 37.71 10.55 -9.36
CA ARG A 213 38.68 9.65 -10.01
C ARG A 213 39.59 10.39 -10.98
N ALA A 214 39.05 11.36 -11.73
CA ALA A 214 39.85 12.19 -12.62
C ALA A 214 40.86 13.07 -11.85
N PHE A 215 40.48 13.65 -10.70
CA PHE A 215 41.39 14.44 -9.87
C PHE A 215 42.44 13.59 -9.15
N VAL A 216 42.08 12.40 -8.67
CA VAL A 216 43.04 11.45 -8.07
C VAL A 216 44.08 11.00 -9.11
N ALA A 217 43.69 10.88 -10.38
CA ALA A 217 44.61 10.50 -11.45
C ALA A 217 45.51 11.66 -11.94
N ASP A 218 45.23 12.91 -11.54
CA ASP A 218 45.95 14.09 -11.97
C ASP A 218 47.21 14.32 -11.11
N PRO A 219 48.43 14.25 -11.69
CA PRO A 219 49.66 14.40 -10.92
C PRO A 219 49.90 15.82 -10.39
N GLY A 220 49.18 16.83 -10.89
CA GLY A 220 49.29 18.21 -10.41
C GLY A 220 48.41 18.53 -9.21
N ILE A 221 47.54 17.61 -8.80
CA ILE A 221 46.53 17.83 -7.76
C ILE A 221 46.74 16.79 -6.64
N ARG A 222 46.66 17.26 -5.39
CA ARG A 222 46.57 16.41 -4.20
C ARG A 222 45.29 16.67 -3.42
N ILE A 223 44.85 15.66 -2.68
CA ILE A 223 43.78 15.81 -1.69
C ILE A 223 44.43 16.18 -0.36
N ARG A 224 43.96 17.27 0.24
CA ARG A 224 44.41 17.81 1.52
C ARG A 224 43.64 17.15 2.66
N THR A 225 44.34 16.80 3.74
CA THR A 225 43.67 16.46 5.01
C THR A 225 43.03 17.70 5.63
N LEU A 226 41.96 17.51 6.39
CA LEU A 226 41.35 18.54 7.24
C LEU A 226 41.57 18.15 8.71
N ALA A 227 42.70 18.56 9.28
CA ALA A 227 43.08 18.21 10.65
C ALA A 227 42.01 18.60 11.70
N GLU A 228 41.27 19.69 11.46
CA GLU A 228 40.17 20.14 12.29
C GLU A 228 38.79 19.49 11.99
N ALA A 229 38.72 18.45 11.13
CA ALA A 229 37.47 17.77 10.80
C ALA A 229 36.69 17.25 12.02
N PRO A 230 37.31 16.68 13.07
CA PRO A 230 36.59 16.30 14.29
C PRO A 230 35.93 17.48 15.00
N ALA A 231 36.52 18.68 14.92
CA ALA A 231 35.95 19.88 15.51
C ALA A 231 34.73 20.38 14.71
N TYR A 232 34.84 20.36 13.37
CA TYR A 232 33.72 20.68 12.48
C TYR A 232 32.51 19.78 12.74
N ALA A 233 32.70 18.46 12.80
CA ALA A 233 31.63 17.49 13.09
C ALA A 233 30.99 17.70 14.48
N ARG A 234 31.75 18.26 15.44
CA ARG A 234 31.26 18.50 16.80
C ARG A 234 30.43 19.77 16.90
N ILE A 235 30.82 20.81 16.16
CA ILE A 235 30.12 22.11 16.10
C ILE A 235 28.86 21.97 15.25
N ASP A 236 29.00 21.33 14.09
CA ASP A 236 27.95 21.15 13.12
C ASP A 236 27.48 19.69 13.08
N ARG A 237 26.35 19.41 13.72
CA ARG A 237 25.83 18.04 13.83
C ARG A 237 25.29 17.46 12.54
N SER A 238 25.16 18.26 11.48
CA SER A 238 24.87 17.77 10.12
C SER A 238 26.09 17.15 9.44
N LEU A 239 27.28 17.30 10.05
CA LEU A 239 28.54 16.82 9.51
C LEU A 239 29.10 15.64 10.32
N THR A 240 29.74 14.71 9.62
CA THR A 240 30.36 13.52 10.18
C THR A 240 31.85 13.53 9.88
N ASN A 241 32.68 13.28 10.89
CA ASN A 241 34.11 13.07 10.70
C ASN A 241 34.37 11.68 10.12
N LEU A 242 35.17 11.60 9.06
CA LEU A 242 35.54 10.36 8.40
C LEU A 242 37.07 10.27 8.28
N ALA A 243 37.60 9.07 8.38
CA ALA A 243 39.01 8.80 8.13
C ALA A 243 39.15 8.01 6.83
N LEU A 244 40.02 8.47 5.94
CA LEU A 244 40.38 7.77 4.70
C LEU A 244 41.83 7.29 4.80
N PRO A 245 42.09 5.98 4.89
CA PRO A 245 43.44 5.46 4.98
C PRO A 245 44.30 5.79 3.75
N ALA A 246 45.61 5.85 3.94
CA ALA A 246 46.57 5.95 2.84
C ALA A 246 46.36 4.81 1.82
N GLY A 247 46.47 5.13 0.53
CA GLY A 247 46.28 4.19 -0.58
C GLY A 247 44.83 3.80 -0.87
N ALA A 248 43.85 4.29 -0.11
CA ALA A 248 42.46 3.88 -0.25
C ALA A 248 41.82 4.22 -1.61
N LEU A 249 42.33 5.22 -2.34
CA LEU A 249 41.81 5.63 -3.66
C LEU A 249 42.56 4.95 -4.82
N ASP A 250 43.86 4.72 -4.68
CA ASP A 250 44.68 3.94 -5.62
C ASP A 250 45.80 3.24 -4.84
N LEU A 251 45.63 1.93 -4.59
CA LEU A 251 46.62 1.14 -3.84
C LEU A 251 47.94 0.98 -4.59
N ALA A 252 47.92 0.95 -5.93
CA ALA A 252 49.12 0.74 -6.73
C ALA A 252 50.03 1.97 -6.68
N LYS A 253 49.43 3.16 -6.61
CA LYS A 253 50.14 4.44 -6.47
C LYS A 253 50.21 4.94 -5.03
N GLN A 254 49.59 4.24 -4.09
CA GLN A 254 49.43 4.66 -2.70
C GLN A 254 48.81 6.06 -2.59
N LEU A 255 47.68 6.30 -3.27
CA LEU A 255 46.92 7.54 -3.18
C LEU A 255 45.69 7.37 -2.27
N PRO A 256 45.45 8.27 -1.30
CA PRO A 256 46.35 9.35 -0.86
C PRO A 256 47.61 8.79 -0.18
N GLU A 257 48.71 9.56 -0.17
CA GLU A 257 50.00 9.12 0.39
C GLU A 257 49.97 8.91 1.91
N THR A 258 49.09 9.65 2.59
CA THR A 258 48.88 9.63 4.04
C THR A 258 47.40 9.46 4.35
N ASP A 259 47.10 9.07 5.58
CA ASP A 259 45.72 9.09 6.08
C ASP A 259 45.16 10.50 6.01
N LEU A 260 43.89 10.62 5.59
CA LEU A 260 43.18 11.88 5.51
C LEU A 260 42.03 11.92 6.52
N ASP A 261 41.97 12.98 7.30
CA ASP A 261 40.78 13.36 8.06
C ASP A 261 39.88 14.18 7.13
N LEU A 262 38.66 13.71 6.96
CA LEU A 262 37.65 14.28 6.09
C LEU A 262 36.41 14.65 6.90
N ILE A 263 35.66 15.60 6.38
CA ILE A 263 34.30 15.86 6.84
C ILE A 263 33.33 15.48 5.73
N ALA A 264 32.19 14.90 6.09
CA ALA A 264 31.12 14.59 5.15
C ALA A 264 29.77 15.09 5.66
N ALA A 265 28.97 15.62 4.74
CA ALA A 265 27.53 15.66 4.92
C ALA A 265 26.93 14.28 4.62
N THR A 266 25.66 14.09 4.94
CA THR A 266 24.88 12.91 4.52
C THR A 266 23.86 13.30 3.47
N ALA A 267 23.73 12.50 2.41
CA ALA A 267 22.64 12.63 1.47
C ALA A 267 21.36 12.07 2.09
N ASN A 268 20.33 12.89 2.29
CA ASN A 268 19.04 12.46 2.83
C ASN A 268 18.05 12.22 1.70
N LEU A 269 17.30 11.12 1.77
CA LEU A 269 16.11 10.96 0.94
C LEU A 269 14.95 11.66 1.64
N VAL A 270 14.40 12.68 1.01
CA VAL A 270 13.34 13.52 1.56
C VAL A 270 12.12 13.39 0.68
N ALA A 271 10.95 13.35 1.31
CA ALA A 271 9.65 13.22 0.68
C ALA A 271 8.71 14.30 1.17
N ARG A 272 7.66 14.56 0.40
CA ARG A 272 6.48 15.26 0.92
C ARG A 272 5.81 14.47 2.04
N PRO A 273 5.19 15.12 3.04
CA PRO A 273 4.49 14.44 4.13
C PRO A 273 3.40 13.45 3.67
N GLU A 274 2.79 13.69 2.51
CA GLU A 274 1.66 12.94 1.96
C GLU A 274 2.08 11.65 1.22
N ILE A 275 3.38 11.34 1.18
CA ILE A 275 3.88 10.16 0.47
C ILE A 275 3.19 8.87 0.92
N HIS A 276 2.80 8.04 -0.05
CA HIS A 276 2.08 6.81 0.25
C HIS A 276 3.00 5.80 1.01
N PRO A 277 2.54 5.21 2.13
CA PRO A 277 3.36 4.32 2.97
C PRO A 277 4.06 3.16 2.23
N ALA A 278 3.35 2.53 1.30
CA ALA A 278 3.91 1.42 0.53
C ALA A 278 5.07 1.86 -0.38
N LEU A 279 5.12 3.12 -0.82
CA LEU A 279 6.27 3.65 -1.53
C LEU A 279 7.45 3.88 -0.57
N VAL A 280 7.19 4.33 0.66
CA VAL A 280 8.25 4.50 1.67
C VAL A 280 8.99 3.19 1.93
N ASP A 281 8.25 2.10 2.17
CA ASP A 281 8.86 0.78 2.37
C ASP A 281 9.69 0.35 1.14
N LEU A 282 9.14 0.50 -0.06
CA LEU A 282 9.82 0.13 -1.31
C LEU A 282 11.07 0.98 -1.59
N LEU A 283 11.03 2.28 -1.24
CA LEU A 283 12.17 3.18 -1.39
C LEU A 283 13.29 2.84 -0.41
N ILE A 284 12.95 2.44 0.82
CA ILE A 284 13.95 1.98 1.80
C ILE A 284 14.55 0.66 1.36
N GLU A 285 13.74 -0.28 0.83
CA GLU A 285 14.27 -1.53 0.24
C GLU A 285 15.23 -1.25 -0.93
N ALA A 286 14.87 -0.33 -1.83
CA ALA A 286 15.77 0.09 -2.91
C ALA A 286 17.05 0.74 -2.37
N ALA A 287 16.95 1.55 -1.31
CA ALA A 287 18.09 2.14 -0.65
C ALA A 287 19.00 1.09 0.00
N VAL A 288 18.45 0.05 0.63
CA VAL A 288 19.22 -1.08 1.16
C VAL A 288 19.96 -1.82 0.04
N GLU A 289 19.30 -2.09 -1.09
CA GLU A 289 19.95 -2.77 -2.22
C GLU A 289 21.11 -1.95 -2.80
N VAL A 290 20.97 -0.63 -2.86
CA VAL A 290 21.97 0.27 -3.46
C VAL A 290 23.10 0.64 -2.50
N HIS A 291 22.79 0.89 -1.22
CA HIS A 291 23.74 1.45 -0.25
C HIS A 291 24.18 0.47 0.84
N GLY A 292 23.48 -0.66 1.00
CA GLY A 292 23.70 -1.62 2.09
C GLY A 292 25.02 -2.39 2.02
N GLN A 293 25.62 -2.53 0.83
CA GLN A 293 26.93 -3.19 0.69
C GLN A 293 28.08 -2.39 1.32
N GLY A 294 27.84 -1.13 1.67
CA GLY A 294 28.87 -0.20 2.10
C GLY A 294 29.71 0.32 0.94
N GLY A 295 30.79 1.00 1.28
CA GLY A 295 31.71 1.58 0.33
C GLY A 295 33.01 1.99 1.01
N LEU A 296 33.81 2.80 0.34
CA LEU A 296 35.14 3.17 0.83
C LEU A 296 35.12 3.87 2.20
N LEU A 297 34.07 4.64 2.49
CA LEU A 297 33.93 5.45 3.70
C LEU A 297 32.82 4.96 4.65
N ALA A 298 32.11 3.90 4.28
CA ALA A 298 30.98 3.39 5.04
C ALA A 298 31.07 1.87 5.12
N ALA A 299 31.02 1.31 6.32
CA ALA A 299 30.95 -0.14 6.49
C ALA A 299 29.64 -0.70 5.90
N PRO A 300 29.60 -2.00 5.54
CA PRO A 300 28.35 -2.67 5.22
C PRO A 300 27.28 -2.41 6.29
N ASP A 301 26.03 -2.32 5.85
CA ASP A 301 24.85 -2.05 6.69
C ASP A 301 24.85 -0.69 7.42
N THR A 302 25.75 0.24 7.08
CA THR A 302 25.73 1.61 7.60
C THR A 302 24.55 2.41 7.04
N PHE A 303 24.23 2.19 5.76
CA PHE A 303 23.17 2.89 5.05
C PHE A 303 22.19 1.91 4.39
N PRO A 304 20.91 2.30 4.23
CA PRO A 304 20.30 3.53 4.72
C PRO A 304 20.12 3.52 6.24
N THR A 305 20.12 4.71 6.86
CA THR A 305 20.02 4.85 8.32
C THR A 305 19.05 5.96 8.72
N PRO A 306 18.30 5.80 9.84
CA PRO A 306 17.52 6.90 10.40
C PRO A 306 18.37 7.89 11.22
N GLN A 307 19.66 7.59 11.46
CA GLN A 307 20.59 8.52 12.09
C GLN A 307 21.05 9.59 11.09
N HIS A 308 21.54 10.72 11.60
CA HIS A 308 22.12 11.82 10.79
C HIS A 308 21.18 12.50 9.78
N SER A 309 19.87 12.19 9.81
CA SER A 309 18.86 12.93 9.07
C SER A 309 18.53 14.25 9.77
N ASP A 310 18.63 15.35 9.03
CA ASP A 310 18.20 16.67 9.51
C ASP A 310 16.68 16.83 9.52
N PHE A 311 15.98 15.99 8.76
CA PHE A 311 14.53 16.03 8.59
C PHE A 311 13.82 15.14 9.62
N PRO A 312 12.62 15.55 10.11
CA PRO A 312 11.73 14.68 10.87
C PRO A 312 11.47 13.39 10.10
N MET A 313 11.74 12.26 10.76
CA MET A 313 11.58 10.95 10.13
C MET A 313 10.09 10.65 9.87
N ASN A 314 9.78 10.22 8.65
CA ASN A 314 8.47 9.71 8.30
C ASN A 314 8.08 8.54 9.22
N SER A 315 6.81 8.48 9.64
CA SER A 315 6.34 7.45 10.57
C SER A 315 6.46 6.02 10.03
N ASP A 316 6.28 5.84 8.71
CA ASP A 316 6.43 4.56 8.02
C ASP A 316 7.91 4.17 7.92
N ALA A 317 8.78 5.12 7.59
CA ALA A 317 10.23 4.90 7.58
C ALA A 317 10.75 4.50 8.97
N LYS A 318 10.31 5.20 10.02
CA LYS A 318 10.67 4.89 11.40
C LYS A 318 10.25 3.46 11.81
N ARG A 319 9.06 3.02 11.36
CA ARG A 319 8.61 1.63 11.57
C ARG A 319 9.51 0.66 10.81
N HIS A 320 9.81 0.94 9.54
CA HIS A 320 10.65 0.07 8.72
C HIS A 320 12.02 -0.16 9.34
N TYR A 321 12.71 0.88 9.80
CA TYR A 321 14.03 0.71 10.45
C TYR A 321 13.96 -0.06 11.78
N LYS A 322 12.84 0.03 12.50
CA LYS A 322 12.69 -0.64 13.80
C LYS A 322 12.30 -2.10 13.65
N ASP A 323 11.30 -2.37 12.82
CA ASP A 323 10.60 -3.66 12.77
C ASP A 323 10.89 -4.41 11.46
N GLY A 324 11.50 -3.77 10.47
CA GLY A 324 11.71 -4.25 9.09
C GLY A 324 10.46 -4.07 8.22
N ALA A 325 10.53 -4.55 6.97
CA ALA A 325 9.38 -4.57 6.07
C ALA A 325 8.17 -5.30 6.71
N PRO A 326 6.93 -4.85 6.45
CA PRO A 326 5.70 -5.51 6.92
C PRO A 326 5.69 -7.03 6.67
N PHE A 327 5.13 -7.80 7.60
CA PHE A 327 5.16 -9.28 7.57
C PHE A 327 4.75 -9.87 6.20
N LEU A 328 3.71 -9.33 5.57
CA LEU A 328 3.22 -9.81 4.28
C LEU A 328 4.20 -9.54 3.13
N GLN A 329 4.94 -8.42 3.17
CA GLN A 329 5.93 -8.07 2.14
C GLN A 329 7.16 -8.99 2.20
N ARG A 330 7.43 -9.66 3.32
CA ARG A 330 8.53 -10.62 3.44
C ARG A 330 8.33 -11.93 2.68
N TYR A 331 7.07 -12.30 2.43
CA TYR A 331 6.72 -13.61 1.84
C TYR A 331 5.95 -13.49 0.53
N LEU A 332 5.45 -12.31 0.19
CA LEU A 332 4.62 -12.07 -0.97
C LEU A 332 5.16 -10.93 -1.84
N PRO A 333 4.99 -10.99 -3.16
CA PRO A 333 5.28 -9.85 -4.03
C PRO A 333 4.54 -8.59 -3.57
N PHE A 334 5.16 -7.42 -3.77
CA PHE A 334 4.65 -6.12 -3.32
C PHE A 334 3.16 -5.88 -3.64
N TRP A 335 2.71 -6.25 -4.85
CA TRP A 335 1.30 -6.09 -5.25
C TRP A 335 0.35 -6.94 -4.38
N ALA A 336 0.74 -8.17 -4.05
CA ALA A 336 -0.08 -9.10 -3.28
C ALA A 336 -0.09 -8.70 -1.81
N ALA A 337 1.07 -8.32 -1.26
CA ALA A 337 1.20 -7.83 0.09
C ALA A 337 0.35 -6.57 0.30
N THR A 338 0.45 -5.60 -0.60
CA THR A 338 -0.33 -4.35 -0.55
C THR A 338 -1.84 -4.59 -0.70
N TRP A 339 -2.24 -5.56 -1.54
CA TRP A 339 -3.65 -5.92 -1.69
C TRP A 339 -4.23 -6.57 -0.43
N ILE A 340 -3.54 -7.57 0.14
CA ILE A 340 -4.00 -8.27 1.35
C ILE A 340 -4.02 -7.31 2.56
N ASP A 341 -3.01 -6.47 2.71
CA ASP A 341 -2.93 -5.53 3.82
C ASP A 341 -4.10 -4.52 3.82
N ARG A 342 -4.64 -4.23 2.63
CA ARG A 342 -5.87 -3.45 2.46
C ARG A 342 -7.13 -4.27 2.69
N THR A 343 -7.22 -5.45 2.09
CA THR A 343 -8.44 -6.26 2.14
C THR A 343 -8.69 -6.84 3.53
N LYS A 344 -7.68 -7.01 4.38
CA LYS A 344 -7.85 -7.49 5.77
C LYS A 344 -8.79 -6.60 6.60
N VAL A 345 -8.76 -5.28 6.38
CA VAL A 345 -9.63 -4.32 7.08
C VAL A 345 -11.08 -4.47 6.60
N MET A 346 -11.30 -4.82 5.33
CA MET A 346 -12.62 -5.09 4.77
C MET A 346 -13.15 -6.51 5.09
N LEU A 347 -12.25 -7.46 5.35
CA LEU A 347 -12.59 -8.84 5.71
C LEU A 347 -13.29 -8.92 7.06
N LEU A 348 -12.88 -8.10 8.04
CA LEU A 348 -13.44 -8.17 9.40
C LEU A 348 -14.93 -7.76 9.43
N PRO A 349 -15.38 -6.64 8.83
CA PRO A 349 -16.80 -6.33 8.68
C PRO A 349 -17.56 -7.35 7.83
N LEU A 350 -16.94 -7.86 6.76
CA LEU A 350 -17.56 -8.86 5.91
C LEU A 350 -17.85 -10.16 6.69
N LEU A 351 -16.88 -10.64 7.48
CA LEU A 351 -17.04 -11.81 8.34
C LEU A 351 -18.07 -11.57 9.45
N ALA A 352 -18.04 -10.39 10.08
CA ALA A 352 -19.02 -9.99 11.09
C ALA A 352 -20.45 -9.99 10.53
N LEU A 353 -20.62 -9.72 9.24
CA LEU A 353 -21.90 -9.77 8.55
C LEU A 353 -22.28 -11.17 8.02
N LEU A 354 -21.29 -11.94 7.58
CA LEU A 354 -21.50 -13.32 7.16
C LEU A 354 -22.12 -14.12 8.31
N PHE A 355 -21.67 -13.88 9.54
CA PHE A 355 -22.12 -14.60 10.74
C PHE A 355 -23.65 -14.55 10.99
N PRO A 356 -24.32 -13.39 11.08
CA PRO A 356 -25.78 -13.34 11.21
C PRO A 356 -26.48 -13.88 9.97
N LEU A 357 -25.94 -13.67 8.77
CA LEU A 357 -26.53 -14.21 7.54
C LEU A 357 -26.56 -15.75 7.56
N PHE A 358 -25.47 -16.39 8.00
CA PHE A 358 -25.41 -17.83 8.23
C PHE A 358 -26.41 -18.33 9.28
N LYS A 359 -26.72 -17.52 10.30
CA LYS A 359 -27.74 -17.87 11.30
C LYS A 359 -29.18 -17.67 10.80
N ILE A 360 -29.41 -16.69 9.93
CA ILE A 360 -30.75 -16.28 9.49
C ILE A 360 -31.21 -17.06 8.25
N LEU A 361 -30.29 -17.51 7.38
CA LEU A 361 -30.62 -18.30 6.17
C LEU A 361 -31.35 -19.61 6.48
N PRO A 362 -30.84 -20.49 7.38
CA PRO A 362 -31.50 -21.77 7.67
C PRO A 362 -32.94 -21.64 8.20
N PRO A 363 -33.26 -20.80 9.21
CA PRO A 363 -34.62 -20.67 9.71
C PRO A 363 -35.57 -20.00 8.71
N LEU A 364 -35.09 -19.05 7.89
CA LEU A 364 -35.94 -18.47 6.83
C LEU A 364 -36.27 -19.47 5.75
N TYR A 365 -35.29 -20.28 5.34
CA TYR A 365 -35.51 -21.37 4.40
C TYR A 365 -36.52 -22.37 4.96
N ALA A 366 -36.37 -22.76 6.24
CA ALA A 366 -37.31 -23.62 6.95
C ALA A 366 -38.73 -23.05 6.99
N TRP A 367 -38.88 -21.78 7.38
CA TRP A 367 -40.16 -21.10 7.45
C TRP A 367 -40.84 -21.03 6.08
N ARG A 368 -40.09 -20.74 5.02
CA ARG A 368 -40.60 -20.68 3.65
C ARG A 368 -41.16 -22.03 3.19
N ILE A 369 -40.47 -23.13 3.48
CA ILE A 369 -40.92 -24.48 3.15
C ILE A 369 -42.17 -24.84 3.97
N ARG A 370 -42.15 -24.62 5.30
CA ARG A 370 -43.31 -24.89 6.18
C ARG A 370 -44.55 -24.09 5.80
N ARG A 371 -44.41 -22.79 5.47
CA ARG A 371 -45.53 -21.94 5.01
C ARG A 371 -46.14 -22.43 3.70
N ARG A 372 -45.36 -23.12 2.85
CA ARG A 372 -45.87 -23.74 1.62
C ARG A 372 -46.75 -24.96 1.95
N ILE A 373 -46.27 -25.85 2.82
CA ILE A 373 -46.98 -27.07 3.25
C ILE A 373 -48.26 -26.72 4.04
N LEU A 374 -48.20 -25.73 4.93
CA LEU A 374 -49.33 -25.30 5.76
C LEU A 374 -50.56 -24.86 4.95
N ARG A 375 -50.40 -24.34 3.73
CA ARG A 375 -51.55 -23.94 2.89
C ARG A 375 -52.46 -25.13 2.58
N TRP A 376 -51.86 -26.25 2.17
CA TRP A 376 -52.62 -27.47 1.89
C TRP A 376 -53.22 -28.04 3.16
N TYR A 377 -52.55 -27.93 4.31
CA TYR A 377 -53.11 -28.39 5.58
C TYR A 377 -54.34 -27.57 6.01
N VAL A 378 -54.35 -26.25 5.76
CA VAL A 378 -55.51 -25.39 5.99
C VAL A 378 -56.66 -25.77 5.07
N GLU A 379 -56.39 -26.00 3.77
CA GLU A 379 -57.42 -26.46 2.84
C GLU A 379 -57.96 -27.85 3.20
N LEU A 380 -57.10 -28.77 3.62
CA LEU A 380 -57.48 -30.10 4.06
C LEU A 380 -58.39 -30.06 5.28
N ARG A 381 -58.08 -29.20 6.27
CA ARG A 381 -58.90 -29.00 7.46
C ARG A 381 -60.26 -28.38 7.13
N GLN A 382 -60.35 -27.52 6.13
CA GLN A 382 -61.63 -27.00 5.65
C GLN A 382 -62.50 -28.11 5.03
N ILE A 383 -61.90 -29.06 4.33
CA ILE A 383 -62.60 -30.24 3.78
C ILE A 383 -63.09 -31.14 4.91
N ASP A 384 -62.24 -31.44 5.90
CA ASP A 384 -62.62 -32.26 7.06
C ASP A 384 -63.79 -31.63 7.85
N LEU A 385 -63.72 -30.33 8.14
CA LEU A 385 -64.81 -29.59 8.79
C LEU A 385 -66.12 -29.66 7.98
N LYS A 386 -66.06 -29.54 6.65
CA LYS A 386 -67.23 -29.67 5.78
C LYS A 386 -67.76 -31.09 5.72
N LEU A 387 -66.90 -32.11 5.82
CA LEU A 387 -67.33 -33.52 5.92
C LEU A 387 -67.99 -33.83 7.27
N GLU A 388 -67.63 -33.10 8.33
CA GLU A 388 -68.22 -33.26 9.66
C GLU A 388 -69.52 -32.48 9.87
N THR A 389 -69.65 -31.31 9.25
CA THR A 389 -70.75 -30.36 9.51
C THR A 389 -71.67 -30.11 8.32
N GLY A 390 -71.29 -30.56 7.12
CA GLY A 390 -72.02 -30.31 5.87
C GLY A 390 -73.18 -31.27 5.61
N SER A 391 -73.98 -30.95 4.60
CA SER A 391 -75.07 -31.80 4.16
C SER A 391 -74.51 -33.02 3.41
N ARG A 392 -75.19 -34.17 3.51
CA ARG A 392 -74.78 -35.41 2.82
C ARG A 392 -75.33 -35.47 1.38
N ASP A 393 -75.41 -34.33 0.71
CA ASP A 393 -75.80 -34.28 -0.69
C ASP A 393 -74.70 -34.89 -1.56
N THR A 394 -75.08 -35.77 -2.48
CA THR A 394 -74.17 -36.46 -3.40
C THR A 394 -73.33 -35.47 -4.22
N ALA A 395 -73.91 -34.33 -4.60
CA ALA A 395 -73.18 -33.29 -5.35
C ALA A 395 -72.11 -32.57 -4.51
N GLU A 396 -72.37 -32.35 -3.21
CA GLU A 396 -71.38 -31.74 -2.30
C GLU A 396 -70.24 -32.71 -2.00
N LEU A 397 -70.54 -34.01 -1.85
CA LEU A 397 -69.53 -35.05 -1.60
C LEU A 397 -68.61 -35.27 -2.79
N GLU A 398 -69.13 -35.23 -4.02
CA GLU A 398 -68.32 -35.30 -5.25
C GLU A 398 -67.41 -34.07 -5.40
N ALA A 399 -67.92 -32.86 -5.14
CA ALA A 399 -67.12 -31.64 -5.19
C ALA A 399 -65.98 -31.63 -4.14
N LEU A 400 -66.21 -32.22 -2.96
CA LEU A 400 -65.17 -32.42 -1.95
C LEU A 400 -64.15 -33.48 -2.38
N ALA A 401 -64.57 -34.53 -3.10
CA ALA A 401 -63.69 -35.55 -3.69
C ALA A 401 -62.68 -34.93 -4.66
N GLU A 402 -63.18 -34.18 -5.65
CA GLU A 402 -62.33 -33.52 -6.66
C GLU A 402 -61.34 -32.54 -6.02
N ARG A 403 -61.78 -31.81 -4.98
CA ARG A 403 -60.91 -30.88 -4.27
C ARG A 403 -59.79 -31.59 -3.53
N LEU A 404 -60.07 -32.77 -2.97
CA LEU A 404 -59.08 -33.56 -2.26
C LEU A 404 -58.07 -34.20 -3.21
N GLU A 405 -58.51 -34.69 -4.37
CA GLU A 405 -57.63 -35.17 -5.46
C GLU A 405 -56.71 -34.06 -5.98
N ARG A 406 -57.22 -32.83 -6.11
CA ARG A 406 -56.40 -31.67 -6.50
C ARG A 406 -55.29 -31.40 -5.48
N ILE A 407 -55.61 -31.45 -4.18
CA ILE A 407 -54.61 -31.26 -3.12
C ILE A 407 -53.55 -32.36 -3.17
N GLU A 408 -53.95 -33.62 -3.40
CA GLU A 408 -53.02 -34.75 -3.54
C GLU A 408 -52.07 -34.56 -4.74
N TYR A 409 -52.62 -34.19 -5.90
CA TYR A 409 -51.84 -33.93 -7.11
C TYR A 409 -50.86 -32.77 -6.95
N GLU A 410 -51.29 -31.65 -6.35
CA GLU A 410 -50.42 -30.51 -6.09
C GLU A 410 -49.32 -30.83 -5.06
N ALA A 411 -49.64 -31.60 -4.02
CA ALA A 411 -48.68 -32.04 -3.02
C ALA A 411 -47.71 -33.12 -3.55
N ALA A 412 -48.10 -33.87 -4.58
CA ALA A 412 -47.25 -34.86 -5.24
C ALA A 412 -46.11 -34.23 -6.06
N GLN A 413 -46.35 -33.05 -6.64
CA GLN A 413 -45.41 -32.38 -7.55
C GLN A 413 -44.35 -31.52 -6.86
N VAL A 414 -44.41 -31.37 -5.54
CA VAL A 414 -43.49 -30.48 -4.83
C VAL A 414 -42.35 -31.29 -4.22
N GLU A 415 -41.15 -31.06 -4.77
CA GLU A 415 -39.91 -31.54 -4.19
C GLU A 415 -39.60 -30.76 -2.90
N VAL A 416 -39.44 -31.49 -1.81
CA VAL A 416 -39.11 -30.96 -0.49
C VAL A 416 -37.83 -31.65 0.02
N PRO A 417 -36.87 -30.92 0.61
CA PRO A 417 -35.68 -31.54 1.20
C PRO A 417 -36.04 -32.61 2.25
N LEU A 418 -35.21 -33.64 2.38
CA LEU A 418 -35.41 -34.79 3.28
C LEU A 418 -35.80 -34.39 4.72
N SER A 419 -35.23 -33.31 5.24
CA SER A 419 -35.51 -32.80 6.60
C SER A 419 -36.95 -32.31 6.83
N TYR A 420 -37.77 -32.20 5.77
CA TYR A 420 -39.18 -31.81 5.86
C TYR A 420 -40.10 -32.83 5.17
N SER A 421 -39.57 -34.00 4.80
CA SER A 421 -40.35 -35.06 4.16
C SER A 421 -41.45 -35.60 5.07
N ASP A 422 -41.20 -35.73 6.37
CA ASP A 422 -42.20 -36.16 7.38
C ASP A 422 -43.50 -35.34 7.31
N GLN A 423 -43.40 -34.02 7.21
CA GLN A 423 -44.57 -33.13 7.13
C GLN A 423 -45.39 -33.33 5.84
N LEU A 424 -44.71 -33.70 4.75
CA LEU A 424 -45.37 -34.01 3.48
C LEU A 424 -46.01 -35.41 3.52
N TYR A 425 -45.36 -36.37 4.16
CA TYR A 425 -45.92 -37.71 4.39
C TYR A 425 -47.15 -37.66 5.31
N ASP A 426 -47.11 -36.88 6.39
CA ASP A 426 -48.25 -36.66 7.29
C ASP A 426 -49.43 -36.03 6.56
N LEU A 427 -49.18 -35.05 5.68
CA LEU A 427 -50.23 -34.44 4.86
C LEU A 427 -50.89 -35.49 3.95
N ARG A 428 -50.08 -36.32 3.28
CA ARG A 428 -50.58 -37.40 2.41
C ARG A 428 -51.37 -38.45 3.19
N LEU A 429 -50.92 -38.81 4.39
CA LEU A 429 -51.62 -39.75 5.26
C LEU A 429 -53.01 -39.21 5.64
N HIS A 430 -53.12 -37.93 6.00
CA HIS A 430 -54.41 -37.30 6.31
C HIS A 430 -55.32 -37.20 5.08
N VAL A 431 -54.77 -36.91 3.89
CA VAL A 431 -55.53 -36.95 2.64
C VAL A 431 -56.13 -38.35 2.44
N GLN A 432 -55.34 -39.42 2.57
CA GLN A 432 -55.83 -40.80 2.42
C GLN A 432 -56.88 -41.17 3.46
N LEU A 433 -56.75 -40.70 4.70
CA LEU A 433 -57.76 -40.90 5.74
C LEU A 433 -59.10 -40.24 5.37
N LEU A 434 -59.06 -39.01 4.86
CA LEU A 434 -60.26 -38.31 4.40
C LEU A 434 -60.87 -38.94 3.15
N GLN A 435 -60.06 -39.46 2.21
CA GLN A 435 -60.59 -40.24 1.08
C GLN A 435 -61.35 -41.49 1.55
N ARG A 436 -60.80 -42.22 2.53
CA ARG A 436 -61.47 -43.40 3.10
C ARG A 436 -62.76 -43.01 3.82
N ARG A 437 -62.77 -41.89 4.55
CA ARG A 437 -63.96 -41.36 5.21
C ARG A 437 -65.03 -40.97 4.19
N LEU A 438 -64.63 -40.27 3.13
CA LEU A 438 -65.50 -39.89 2.02
C LEU A 438 -66.12 -41.11 1.34
N ARG A 439 -65.31 -42.14 0.99
CA ARG A 439 -65.79 -43.40 0.39
C ARG A 439 -66.82 -44.12 1.27
N ARG A 440 -66.64 -44.11 2.60
CA ARG A 440 -67.62 -44.68 3.53
C ARG A 440 -68.94 -43.92 3.55
N LEU A 441 -68.91 -42.61 3.27
CA LEU A 441 -70.11 -41.76 3.23
C LEU A 441 -70.83 -41.81 1.88
N THR A 442 -70.13 -42.14 0.79
CA THR A 442 -70.69 -42.30 -0.56
C THR A 442 -71.09 -43.73 -0.92
N THR A 443 -70.70 -44.75 -0.15
CA THR A 443 -71.12 -46.15 -0.40
C THR A 443 -72.43 -46.47 0.33
N PRO A 444 -73.52 -46.86 -0.35
CA PRO A 444 -74.77 -47.27 0.30
C PRO A 444 -74.60 -48.59 1.07
N LEU A 445 -75.19 -48.70 2.26
CA LEU A 445 -75.29 -49.94 3.04
C LEU A 445 -76.27 -50.93 2.38
N GLU A 446 -75.86 -51.62 1.32
CA GLU A 446 -76.64 -52.73 0.75
C GLU A 446 -75.73 -53.86 0.24
N THR A 447 -75.07 -54.61 1.13
CA THR A 447 -74.72 -56.02 0.88
C THR A 447 -74.31 -56.73 2.18
N GLN A 448 -75.27 -57.05 3.07
CA GLN A 448 -75.01 -58.02 4.13
C GLN A 448 -76.29 -58.70 4.65
N GLU A 449 -77.13 -59.22 3.75
CA GLU A 449 -78.18 -60.18 4.14
C GLU A 449 -78.60 -61.04 2.94
N ASN A 450 -77.71 -61.94 2.50
CA ASN A 450 -78.09 -63.07 1.64
C ASN A 450 -77.08 -64.20 1.79
N LEU A 451 -77.17 -64.89 2.93
CA LEU A 451 -76.63 -66.23 3.17
C LEU A 451 -77.65 -66.93 4.08
N SER A 452 -78.72 -67.44 3.47
CA SER A 452 -79.69 -68.33 4.10
C SER A 452 -79.02 -69.66 4.43
N TRP A 453 -79.23 -70.15 5.65
CA TRP A 453 -79.02 -71.56 6.00
C TRP A 453 -80.27 -72.35 5.64
N ASP A 454 -80.10 -73.39 4.82
CA ASP A 454 -81.04 -74.51 4.67
C ASP A 454 -81.04 -75.36 5.95
N VAL A 455 -82.23 -75.53 6.56
CA VAL A 455 -82.91 -76.82 6.81
C VAL A 455 -84.41 -76.60 6.67
#